data_AF-A0A0R1DK36-F1
#
_entry.id   AF-A0A0R1DK36-F1
#
_cell.length_a   1.000
_cell.length_b   1.000
_cell.length_c   1.000
_cell.angle_alpha   90.00
_cell.angle_beta   90.00
_cell.angle_gamma   90.00
#
_symmetry.space_group_name_H-M   'P 1'
#
loop_
_entity.id
_entity.type
_entity.pdbx_description
1 polymer ?
#
loop_
_entity_poly.entity_id
_entity_poly.type
_entity_poly.pdbx_seq_one_letter_code
_entity_poly.pdbx_strand_id
1 'polypeptide(L)'
;MSDQPGDGVVRLRLKVYQWIYGIAMVFIVLAIGLIILPGLLREYALVPSVVATYCFFVIGLVSLCVYVNVTWLRRKFPFNWIVSCCIAACLALGTVSTLSSQRTVHVLLLSLEILVMMALLLLVGSFLLPDCPTIAHLFLTWFIFVVFSVVLMVAVCVHVSDLIYSYEVATHFVLWQVICPLIVFQAQVISGYWENLPPILDRPLCSTMLLFDFLACYIFLDSADEVGFEFYYAGQAANLKFMARSIKSQWDMFMDSQ
;
A
#
# COMPACT_ATOMS: atom_id res chain seq x y z
N MET A 1 37.18 -35.14 3.37
CA MET A 1 35.74 -35.25 3.06
C MET A 1 35.00 -34.15 3.79
N SER A 2 34.53 -33.13 3.06
CA SER A 2 33.35 -32.30 3.34
C SER A 2 33.37 -31.11 2.36
N ASP A 3 32.94 -31.37 1.12
CA ASP A 3 32.56 -30.33 0.17
C ASP A 3 31.39 -29.52 0.77
N GLN A 4 31.54 -28.20 0.88
CA GLN A 4 30.40 -27.29 1.11
C GLN A 4 30.09 -26.51 -0.17
N PRO A 5 29.10 -26.94 -0.98
CA PRO A 5 28.59 -26.16 -2.10
C PRO A 5 27.42 -25.24 -1.68
N GLY A 6 27.50 -24.61 -0.49
CA GLY A 6 26.39 -23.83 0.10
C GLY A 6 26.39 -22.32 -0.21
N ASP A 7 27.56 -21.70 -0.38
CA ASP A 7 27.69 -20.23 -0.39
C ASP A 7 27.17 -19.55 -1.66
N GLY A 8 27.18 -20.25 -2.80
CA GLY A 8 26.81 -19.65 -4.09
C GLY A 8 25.33 -19.30 -4.20
N VAL A 9 24.45 -20.17 -3.70
CA VAL A 9 22.99 -20.02 -3.78
C VAL A 9 22.50 -18.91 -2.86
N VAL A 10 23.03 -18.85 -1.63
CA VAL A 10 22.71 -17.80 -0.65
C VAL A 10 23.15 -16.43 -1.18
N ARG A 11 24.37 -16.33 -1.71
CA ARG A 11 24.89 -15.08 -2.30
C ARG A 11 24.08 -14.63 -3.52
N LEU A 12 23.64 -15.58 -4.35
CA LEU A 12 22.79 -15.27 -5.51
C LEU A 12 21.41 -14.75 -5.07
N ARG A 13 20.77 -15.38 -4.07
CA ARG A 13 19.48 -14.90 -3.53
C ARG A 13 19.58 -13.50 -2.95
N LEU A 14 20.61 -13.24 -2.14
CA LEU A 14 20.86 -11.92 -1.57
C LEU A 14 21.01 -10.86 -2.68
N LYS A 15 21.79 -11.18 -3.72
CA LYS A 15 21.93 -10.29 -4.88
C LYS A 15 20.58 -10.03 -5.53
N VAL A 16 19.77 -11.06 -5.79
CA VAL A 16 18.43 -10.90 -6.38
C VAL A 16 17.53 -10.00 -5.52
N TYR A 17 17.53 -10.16 -4.20
CA TYR A 17 16.78 -9.28 -3.30
C TYR A 17 17.24 -7.83 -3.37
N GLN A 18 18.56 -7.59 -3.36
CA GLN A 18 19.10 -6.25 -3.53
C GLN A 18 18.66 -5.60 -4.85
N TRP A 19 18.59 -6.38 -5.94
CA TRP A 19 18.06 -5.89 -7.21
C TRP A 19 16.58 -5.54 -7.13
N ILE A 20 15.75 -6.41 -6.53
CA ILE A 20 14.30 -6.16 -6.39
C ILE A 20 14.06 -4.89 -5.57
N TYR A 21 14.64 -4.80 -4.37
CA TYR A 21 14.46 -3.65 -3.49
C TYR A 21 15.11 -2.39 -4.06
N GLY A 22 16.29 -2.48 -4.65
CA GLY A 22 16.96 -1.34 -5.28
C GLY A 22 16.15 -0.75 -6.43
N ILE A 23 15.56 -1.58 -7.28
CA ILE A 23 14.71 -1.12 -8.38
C ILE A 23 13.38 -0.56 -7.85
N ALA A 24 12.77 -1.22 -6.86
CA ALA A 24 11.56 -0.70 -6.21
C ALA A 24 11.82 0.70 -5.64
N MET A 25 12.96 0.92 -4.99
CA MET A 25 13.35 2.24 -4.48
C MET A 25 13.47 3.27 -5.60
N VAL A 26 14.05 2.92 -6.77
CA VAL A 26 14.10 3.83 -7.92
C VAL A 26 12.69 4.20 -8.38
N PHE A 27 11.80 3.21 -8.53
CA PHE A 27 10.40 3.46 -8.91
C PHE A 27 9.68 4.34 -7.89
N ILE A 28 9.85 4.08 -6.60
CA ILE A 28 9.23 4.85 -5.51
C ILE A 28 9.75 6.28 -5.51
N VAL A 29 11.06 6.50 -5.63
CA VAL A 29 11.65 7.85 -5.70
C VAL A 29 11.13 8.62 -6.92
N LEU A 30 11.01 7.97 -8.08
CA LEU A 30 10.41 8.58 -9.26
C LEU A 30 8.93 8.93 -9.05
N ALA A 31 8.17 8.04 -8.41
CA ALA A 31 6.77 8.29 -8.07
C ALA A 31 6.61 9.46 -7.09
N ILE A 32 7.44 9.53 -6.04
CA ILE A 32 7.48 10.66 -5.10
C ILE A 32 7.80 11.96 -5.87
N GLY A 33 8.79 11.93 -6.77
CA GLY A 33 9.12 13.07 -7.63
C GLY A 33 7.93 13.54 -8.47
N LEU A 34 7.16 12.60 -9.03
CA LEU A 34 5.94 12.90 -9.79
C LEU A 34 4.82 13.48 -8.90
N ILE A 35 4.65 12.99 -7.67
CA ILE A 35 3.66 13.48 -6.69
C ILE A 35 4.01 14.89 -6.20
N ILE A 36 5.30 15.19 -6.05
CA ILE A 36 5.77 16.53 -5.63
C ILE A 36 5.64 17.56 -6.77
N LEU A 37 5.72 17.12 -8.03
CA LEU A 37 5.82 17.99 -9.20
C LEU A 37 4.67 19.04 -9.29
N PRO A 38 3.38 18.70 -9.12
CA PRO A 38 2.30 19.70 -9.10
C PRO A 38 2.48 20.76 -8.01
N GLY A 39 2.95 20.38 -6.82
CA GLY A 39 3.17 21.30 -5.70
C GLY A 39 4.32 22.29 -5.94
N LEU A 40 5.31 21.92 -6.76
CA LEU A 40 6.41 22.79 -7.19
C LEU A 40 5.97 23.77 -8.28
N LEU A 41 5.06 23.34 -9.16
CA LEU A 41 4.55 24.14 -10.29
C LEU A 41 3.34 25.00 -9.89
N ARG A 42 3.34 25.54 -8.67
CA ARG A 42 2.25 26.29 -8.01
C ARG A 42 1.59 27.40 -8.83
N GLU A 43 2.24 27.87 -9.89
CA GLU A 43 1.71 28.87 -10.84
C GLU A 43 0.64 28.29 -11.79
N TYR A 44 0.61 26.98 -11.97
CA TYR A 44 -0.41 26.27 -12.72
C TYR A 44 -1.26 25.47 -11.74
N ALA A 45 -2.47 25.95 -11.45
CA ALA A 45 -3.45 25.20 -10.67
C ALA A 45 -3.84 23.93 -11.45
N LEU A 46 -3.12 22.83 -11.23
CA LEU A 46 -3.49 21.52 -11.75
C LEU A 46 -4.74 21.04 -11.01
N VAL A 47 -5.90 21.27 -11.63
CA VAL A 47 -7.18 20.77 -11.16
C VAL A 47 -7.16 19.23 -11.22
N PRO A 48 -7.55 18.52 -10.15
CA PRO A 48 -7.69 17.06 -10.17
C PRO A 48 -8.55 16.64 -11.37
N SER A 49 -8.02 15.75 -12.21
CA SER A 49 -8.74 15.26 -13.38
C SER A 49 -9.28 13.87 -13.10
N VAL A 50 -10.60 13.80 -12.88
CA VAL A 50 -11.33 12.55 -12.65
C VAL A 50 -11.14 11.60 -13.84
N VAL A 51 -11.18 12.13 -15.07
CA VAL A 51 -10.99 11.33 -16.29
C VAL A 51 -9.58 10.75 -16.36
N ALA A 52 -8.55 11.58 -16.12
CA ALA A 52 -7.16 11.11 -16.15
C ALA A 52 -6.90 10.06 -15.06
N THR A 53 -7.45 10.28 -13.86
CA THR A 53 -7.41 9.33 -12.75
C THR A 53 -7.95 7.97 -13.16
N TYR A 54 -9.19 7.92 -13.68
CA TYR A 54 -9.80 6.66 -14.11
C TYR A 54 -9.01 6.01 -15.23
N CYS A 55 -8.59 6.77 -16.25
CA CYS A 55 -7.81 6.22 -17.35
C CYS A 55 -6.50 5.60 -16.85
N PHE A 56 -5.69 6.34 -16.09
CA PHE A 56 -4.39 5.87 -15.65
C PHE A 56 -4.47 4.72 -14.63
N PHE A 57 -5.37 4.78 -13.65
CA PHE A 57 -5.55 3.69 -12.69
C PHE A 57 -6.14 2.45 -13.33
N VAL A 58 -7.22 2.57 -14.13
CA VAL A 58 -7.85 1.40 -14.76
C VAL A 58 -6.89 0.75 -15.74
N ILE A 59 -6.22 1.53 -16.61
CA ILE A 59 -5.23 0.98 -17.54
C ILE A 59 -4.06 0.35 -16.77
N GLY A 60 -3.56 1.01 -15.72
CA GLY A 60 -2.47 0.51 -14.89
C GLY A 60 -2.82 -0.81 -14.18
N LEU A 61 -3.97 -0.87 -13.53
CA LEU A 61 -4.47 -2.06 -12.80
C LEU A 61 -4.80 -3.21 -13.75
N VAL A 62 -5.50 -2.94 -14.87
CA VAL A 62 -5.79 -3.97 -15.87
C VAL A 62 -4.50 -4.52 -16.46
N SER A 63 -3.53 -3.64 -16.79
CA SER A 63 -2.22 -4.04 -17.29
C SER A 63 -1.45 -4.86 -16.25
N LEU A 64 -1.51 -4.49 -14.96
CA LEU A 64 -0.90 -5.25 -13.88
C LEU A 64 -1.55 -6.64 -13.74
N CYS A 65 -2.87 -6.73 -13.77
CA CYS A 65 -3.60 -8.00 -13.72
C CYS A 65 -3.20 -8.90 -14.90
N VAL A 66 -3.14 -8.37 -16.12
CA VAL A 66 -2.69 -9.12 -17.30
C VAL A 66 -1.23 -9.55 -17.12
N TYR A 67 -0.36 -8.66 -16.65
CA TYR A 67 1.06 -8.93 -16.46
C TYR A 67 1.33 -10.01 -15.39
N VAL A 68 0.54 -10.05 -14.32
CA VAL A 68 0.60 -11.09 -13.27
C VAL A 68 0.16 -12.44 -13.81
N ASN A 69 -0.88 -12.50 -14.65
CA ASN A 69 -1.44 -13.77 -15.10
C ASN A 69 -0.72 -14.35 -16.33
N VAL A 70 -0.19 -13.50 -17.21
CA VAL A 70 0.43 -13.94 -18.47
C VAL A 70 1.93 -14.17 -18.26
N THR A 71 2.31 -15.38 -17.86
CA THR A 71 3.71 -15.79 -17.61
C THR A 71 4.64 -15.56 -18.80
N TRP A 72 4.14 -15.60 -20.04
CA TRP A 72 4.91 -15.33 -21.25
C TRP A 72 5.45 -13.89 -21.29
N LEU A 73 4.67 -12.90 -20.83
CA LEU A 73 5.07 -11.50 -20.76
C LEU A 73 6.23 -11.28 -19.79
N ARG A 74 6.29 -12.08 -18.71
CA ARG A 74 7.32 -11.99 -17.66
C ARG A 74 8.67 -12.56 -18.10
N ARG A 75 8.66 -13.54 -19.00
CA ARG A 75 9.85 -14.30 -19.41
C ARG A 75 10.67 -13.64 -20.52
N LYS A 76 10.09 -12.72 -21.29
CA LYS A 76 10.78 -12.10 -22.43
C LYS A 76 11.48 -10.80 -22.04
N PHE A 77 12.80 -10.85 -21.92
CA PHE A 77 13.65 -9.66 -21.89
C PHE A 77 13.76 -9.06 -23.31
N PRO A 78 13.67 -7.73 -23.51
CA PRO A 78 13.48 -6.67 -22.52
C PRO A 78 12.00 -6.28 -22.28
N PHE A 79 11.05 -6.97 -22.92
CA PHE A 79 9.63 -6.59 -22.91
C PHE A 79 9.03 -6.55 -21.50
N ASN A 80 9.42 -7.50 -20.64
CA ASN A 80 8.98 -7.56 -19.26
C ASN A 80 9.27 -6.27 -18.46
N TRP A 81 10.41 -5.63 -18.71
CA TRP A 81 10.81 -4.36 -18.08
C TRP A 81 10.02 -3.18 -18.62
N ILE A 82 9.81 -3.13 -19.94
CA ILE A 82 9.03 -2.05 -20.56
C ILE A 82 7.61 -2.05 -20.00
N VAL A 83 6.96 -3.22 -19.94
CA VAL A 83 5.62 -3.36 -19.38
C VAL A 83 5.59 -2.96 -17.90
N SER A 84 6.56 -3.39 -17.10
CA SER A 84 6.70 -3.01 -15.69
C SER A 84 6.84 -1.49 -15.51
N CYS A 85 7.69 -0.83 -16.30
CA CYS A 85 7.84 0.63 -16.28
C CYS A 85 6.56 1.36 -16.72
N CYS A 86 5.86 0.85 -17.73
CA CYS A 86 4.57 1.40 -18.17
C CYS A 86 3.51 1.30 -17.07
N ILE A 87 3.41 0.15 -16.40
CA ILE A 87 2.50 -0.04 -15.26
C ILE A 87 2.87 0.93 -14.13
N ALA A 88 4.15 0.99 -13.76
CA ALA A 88 4.64 1.89 -12.71
C ALA A 88 4.30 3.35 -13.02
N ALA A 89 4.55 3.80 -14.26
CA ALA A 89 4.21 5.14 -14.71
C ALA A 89 2.69 5.40 -14.68
N CYS A 90 1.87 4.46 -15.15
CA CYS A 90 0.41 4.60 -15.12
C CYS A 90 -0.12 4.72 -13.69
N LEU A 91 0.33 3.86 -12.78
CA LEU A 91 -0.09 3.90 -11.37
C LEU A 91 0.36 5.19 -10.67
N ALA A 92 1.61 5.61 -10.90
CA ALA A 92 2.12 6.87 -10.35
C ALA A 92 1.34 8.09 -10.91
N LEU A 93 1.12 8.16 -12.22
CA LEU A 93 0.35 9.24 -12.85
C LEU A 93 -1.12 9.24 -12.41
N GLY A 94 -1.72 8.07 -12.19
CA GLY A 94 -3.03 7.94 -11.58
C GLY A 94 -3.07 8.59 -10.19
N THR A 95 -2.07 8.27 -9.35
CA THR A 95 -1.93 8.83 -8.00
C THR A 95 -1.72 10.35 -8.00
N VAL A 96 -0.94 10.86 -8.95
CA VAL A 96 -0.75 12.32 -9.14
C VAL A 96 -2.05 12.99 -9.56
N SER A 97 -2.85 12.33 -10.40
CA SER A 97 -4.13 12.86 -10.89
C SER A 97 -5.20 12.94 -9.80
N THR A 98 -5.14 12.07 -8.79
CA THR A 98 -6.00 12.12 -7.60
C THR A 98 -5.54 13.18 -6.61
N LEU A 99 -4.24 13.29 -6.39
CA LEU A 99 -3.65 14.05 -5.30
C LEU A 99 -2.88 15.28 -5.80
N SER A 100 -3.50 16.05 -6.72
CA SER A 100 -2.80 17.09 -7.48
C SER A 100 -2.42 18.34 -6.68
N SER A 101 -2.92 18.51 -5.45
CA SER A 101 -2.70 19.69 -4.62
C SER A 101 -2.20 19.33 -3.22
N GLN A 102 -1.03 18.70 -3.14
CA GLN A 102 -0.38 18.38 -1.86
C GLN A 102 0.80 19.30 -1.55
N ARG A 103 0.97 19.63 -0.27
CA ARG A 103 2.13 20.38 0.20
C ARG A 103 3.35 19.45 0.20
N THR A 104 4.44 19.85 -0.46
CA THR A 104 5.66 19.04 -0.62
C THR A 104 6.20 18.45 0.69
N VAL A 105 6.12 19.20 1.79
CA VAL A 105 6.57 18.74 3.11
C VAL A 105 5.74 17.55 3.61
N HIS A 106 4.42 17.59 3.41
CA HIS A 106 3.50 16.51 3.77
C HIS A 106 3.80 15.25 2.95
N VAL A 107 3.93 15.41 1.63
CA VAL A 107 4.30 14.31 0.72
C VAL A 107 5.56 13.60 1.18
N LEU A 108 6.61 14.37 1.51
CA LEU A 108 7.90 13.82 1.94
C LEU A 108 7.80 13.12 3.30
N LEU A 109 7.09 13.71 4.27
CA LEU A 109 6.95 13.15 5.60
C LEU A 109 6.16 11.83 5.57
N LEU A 110 5.02 11.81 4.86
CA LEU A 110 4.21 10.62 4.68
C LEU A 110 4.96 9.54 3.89
N SER A 111 5.65 9.91 2.82
CA SER A 111 6.47 8.96 2.05
C SER A 111 7.58 8.35 2.89
N LEU A 112 8.23 9.13 3.76
CA LEU A 112 9.26 8.64 4.67
C LEU A 112 8.67 7.67 5.69
N GLU A 113 7.52 8.01 6.28
CA GLU A 113 6.82 7.11 7.21
C GLU A 113 6.52 5.76 6.53
N ILE A 114 5.92 5.79 5.34
CA ILE A 114 5.57 4.58 4.58
C ILE A 114 6.83 3.77 4.26
N LEU A 115 7.91 4.41 3.82
CA LEU A 115 9.15 3.72 3.51
C LEU A 115 9.75 3.03 4.73
N VAL A 116 9.78 3.70 5.89
CA VAL A 116 10.28 3.12 7.14
C VAL A 116 9.41 1.94 7.57
N MET A 117 8.09 2.12 7.58
CA MET A 117 7.14 1.08 7.99
C MET A 117 7.16 -0.12 7.04
N MET A 118 7.15 0.12 5.72
CA MET A 118 7.30 -0.94 4.72
C MET A 118 8.62 -1.69 4.91
N ALA A 119 9.75 -1.00 5.11
CA ALA A 119 11.03 -1.66 5.32
C ALA A 119 11.02 -2.56 6.56
N LEU A 120 10.45 -2.09 7.68
CA LEU A 120 10.31 -2.89 8.91
C LEU A 120 9.40 -4.10 8.71
N LEU A 121 8.23 -3.90 8.09
CA LEU A 121 7.27 -4.99 7.85
C LEU A 121 7.80 -6.01 6.84
N LEU A 122 8.50 -5.57 5.79
CA LEU A 122 9.15 -6.44 4.82
C LEU A 122 10.27 -7.26 5.47
N LEU A 123 11.03 -6.63 6.39
CA LEU A 123 12.05 -7.32 7.16
C LEU A 123 11.43 -8.43 8.02
N VAL A 124 10.36 -8.11 8.76
CA VAL A 124 9.63 -9.10 9.56
C VAL A 124 9.11 -10.25 8.69
N GLY A 125 8.46 -9.95 7.56
CA GLY A 125 7.95 -10.99 6.66
C GLY A 125 9.03 -11.83 5.98
N SER A 126 10.27 -11.35 5.93
CA SER A 126 11.42 -12.12 5.42
C SER A 126 11.97 -13.15 6.42
N PHE A 127 11.67 -13.01 7.71
CA PHE A 127 12.07 -13.93 8.78
C PHE A 127 10.93 -14.88 9.14
N LEU A 128 10.88 -16.04 8.48
CA LEU A 128 9.95 -17.09 8.89
C LEU A 128 10.45 -17.80 10.16
N LEU A 129 9.59 -17.98 11.15
CA LEU A 129 9.90 -18.85 12.29
C LEU A 129 10.07 -20.30 11.83
N PRO A 130 11.06 -21.04 12.38
CA PRO A 130 11.23 -22.46 12.10
C PRO A 130 9.92 -23.22 12.38
N ASP A 131 9.54 -24.11 11.48
CA ASP A 131 8.36 -24.99 11.60
C ASP A 131 7.01 -24.27 11.76
N CYS A 132 6.94 -22.96 11.51
CA CYS A 132 5.70 -22.20 11.54
C CYS A 132 5.08 -22.12 10.14
N PRO A 133 3.81 -22.52 9.94
CA PRO A 133 3.16 -22.34 8.65
C PRO A 133 3.02 -20.85 8.31
N THR A 134 3.25 -20.50 7.04
CA THR A 134 3.30 -19.10 6.55
C THR A 134 2.07 -18.28 6.93
N ILE A 135 0.88 -18.88 6.78
CA ILE A 135 -0.40 -18.27 7.16
C ILE A 135 -0.44 -17.97 8.65
N ALA A 136 -0.01 -18.89 9.52
CA ALA A 136 -0.01 -18.66 10.96
C ALA A 136 1.00 -17.58 11.36
N HIS A 137 2.19 -17.57 10.73
CA HIS A 137 3.19 -16.53 10.96
C HIS A 137 2.67 -15.14 10.55
N LEU A 138 1.94 -15.05 9.43
CA LEU A 138 1.30 -13.81 8.98
C LEU A 138 0.25 -13.31 9.98
N PHE A 139 -0.68 -14.17 10.41
CA PHE A 139 -1.70 -13.79 11.39
C PHE A 139 -1.11 -13.46 12.75
N LEU A 140 -0.07 -14.17 13.18
CA LEU A 140 0.64 -13.88 14.43
C LEU A 140 1.31 -12.51 14.39
N THR A 141 2.05 -12.23 13.32
CA THR A 141 2.71 -10.92 13.11
C THR A 141 1.68 -9.80 13.06
N TRP A 142 0.58 -10.02 12.33
CA TRP A 142 -0.51 -9.05 12.26
C TRP A 142 -1.16 -8.81 13.62
N PHE A 143 -1.47 -9.87 14.37
CA PHE A 143 -2.05 -9.75 15.71
C PHE A 143 -1.13 -8.97 16.65
N ILE A 144 0.17 -9.28 16.66
CA ILE A 144 1.16 -8.56 17.46
C ILE A 144 1.18 -7.07 17.05
N PHE A 145 1.20 -6.79 15.75
CA PHE A 145 1.16 -5.43 15.22
C PHE A 145 -0.10 -4.67 15.65
N VAL A 146 -1.27 -5.30 15.56
CA VAL A 146 -2.56 -4.72 16.00
C VAL A 146 -2.52 -4.38 17.48
N VAL A 147 -2.04 -5.29 18.34
CA VAL A 147 -1.95 -5.03 19.78
C VAL A 147 -1.05 -3.82 20.07
N PHE A 148 0.15 -3.78 19.50
CA PHE A 148 1.05 -2.63 19.70
C PHE A 148 0.50 -1.33 19.11
N SER A 149 -0.11 -1.40 17.92
CA SER A 149 -0.75 -0.27 17.24
C SER A 149 -1.90 0.30 18.07
N VAL A 150 -2.77 -0.55 18.63
CA VAL A 150 -3.89 -0.13 19.49
C VAL A 150 -3.39 0.50 20.78
N VAL A 151 -2.37 -0.08 21.43
CA VAL A 151 -1.79 0.49 22.66
C VAL A 151 -1.18 1.88 22.37
N LEU A 152 -0.45 2.01 21.27
CA LEU A 152 0.13 3.30 20.85
C LEU A 152 -0.95 4.31 20.48
N MET A 153 -1.97 3.89 19.73
CA MET A 153 -3.13 4.71 19.38
C MET A 153 -3.81 5.28 20.63
N VAL A 154 -4.15 4.43 21.60
CA VAL A 154 -4.77 4.89 22.86
C VAL A 154 -3.85 5.85 23.60
N ALA A 155 -2.55 5.55 23.68
CA ALA A 155 -1.58 6.42 24.34
C ALA A 155 -1.52 7.81 23.68
N VAL A 156 -1.51 7.88 22.35
CA VAL A 156 -1.51 9.15 21.60
C VAL A 156 -2.84 9.88 21.78
N CYS A 157 -3.98 9.20 21.57
CA CYS A 157 -5.31 9.81 21.66
C CYS A 157 -5.61 10.43 23.03
N VAL A 158 -5.10 9.85 24.13
CA VAL A 158 -5.24 10.44 25.48
C VAL A 158 -4.56 11.80 25.62
N HIS A 159 -3.53 12.08 24.81
CA HIS A 159 -2.78 13.34 24.84
C HIS A 159 -3.24 14.34 23.78
N VAL A 160 -4.13 13.95 22.87
CA VAL A 160 -4.70 14.83 21.85
C VAL A 160 -5.95 15.49 22.44
N SER A 161 -5.92 16.81 22.61
CA SER A 161 -6.99 17.56 23.28
C SER A 161 -8.26 17.71 22.44
N ASP A 162 -8.15 17.62 21.11
CA ASP A 162 -9.25 17.84 20.18
C ASP A 162 -9.72 16.51 19.59
N LEU A 163 -11.02 16.27 19.69
CA LEU A 163 -11.65 15.02 19.33
C LEU A 163 -11.47 14.71 17.83
N ILE A 164 -11.50 15.73 16.97
CA ILE A 164 -11.40 15.54 15.51
C ILE A 164 -10.04 14.95 15.16
N TYR A 165 -8.96 15.56 15.65
CA TYR A 165 -7.60 15.04 15.47
C TYR A 165 -7.41 13.67 16.11
N SER A 166 -8.12 13.35 17.19
CA SER A 166 -8.10 11.99 17.75
C SER A 166 -8.73 10.96 16.80
N TYR A 167 -9.76 11.30 16.03
CA TYR A 167 -10.36 10.41 15.02
C TYR A 167 -9.45 10.25 13.80
N GLU A 168 -8.79 11.31 13.36
CA GLU A 168 -7.80 11.26 12.27
C GLU A 168 -6.64 10.32 12.64
N VAL A 169 -6.05 10.52 13.83
CA VAL A 169 -4.97 9.65 14.35
C VAL A 169 -5.43 8.20 14.49
N ALA A 170 -6.62 7.97 15.04
CA ALA A 170 -7.16 6.62 15.17
C ALA A 170 -7.35 5.94 13.81
N THR A 171 -7.87 6.68 12.82
CA THR A 171 -8.05 6.19 11.45
C THR A 171 -6.70 5.83 10.84
N HIS A 172 -5.68 6.69 10.99
CA HIS A 172 -4.32 6.43 10.52
C HIS A 172 -3.75 5.09 11.07
N PHE A 173 -3.91 4.83 12.37
CA PHE A 173 -3.49 3.56 12.97
C PHE A 173 -4.28 2.36 12.43
N VAL A 174 -5.59 2.50 12.25
CA VAL A 174 -6.45 1.42 11.71
C VAL A 174 -6.06 1.10 10.27
N LEU A 175 -5.79 2.09 9.43
CA LEU A 175 -5.36 1.86 8.05
C LEU A 175 -4.03 1.10 7.99
N TRP A 176 -3.07 1.45 8.87
CA TRP A 176 -1.83 0.67 9.03
C TRP A 176 -2.09 -0.78 9.44
N GLN A 177 -3.06 -1.04 10.33
CA GLN A 177 -3.43 -2.41 10.72
C GLN A 177 -4.02 -3.21 9.56
N VAL A 178 -4.77 -2.57 8.66
CA VAL A 178 -5.35 -3.21 7.47
C VAL A 178 -4.27 -3.52 6.43
N ILE A 179 -3.30 -2.63 6.24
CA ILE A 179 -2.25 -2.77 5.22
C ILE A 179 -1.13 -3.72 5.66
N CYS A 180 -0.81 -3.77 6.96
CA CYS A 180 0.24 -4.61 7.54
C CYS A 180 0.28 -6.06 7.00
N PRO A 181 -0.82 -6.85 7.02
CA PRO A 181 -0.78 -8.23 6.55
C PRO A 181 -0.47 -8.34 5.05
N LEU A 182 -0.82 -7.34 4.24
CA LEU A 182 -0.51 -7.31 2.80
C LEU A 182 0.99 -7.16 2.55
N ILE A 183 1.65 -6.24 3.26
CA ILE A 183 3.10 -6.02 3.12
C ILE A 183 3.89 -7.24 3.61
N VAL A 184 3.47 -7.81 4.75
CA VAL A 184 4.11 -9.02 5.31
C VAL A 184 3.93 -10.21 4.36
N PHE A 185 2.74 -10.39 3.78
CA PHE A 185 2.48 -11.38 2.75
C PHE A 185 3.41 -11.20 1.55
N GLN A 186 3.54 -9.96 1.06
CA GLN A 186 4.40 -9.65 -0.08
C GLN A 186 5.87 -10.01 0.20
N ALA A 187 6.36 -9.75 1.41
CA ALA A 187 7.70 -10.17 1.81
C ALA A 187 7.87 -11.69 1.86
N GLN A 188 6.86 -12.43 2.31
CA GLN A 188 6.89 -13.90 2.31
C GLN A 188 6.91 -14.47 0.88
N VAL A 189 6.13 -13.88 -0.03
CA VAL A 189 6.11 -14.24 -1.46
C VAL A 189 7.47 -13.94 -2.11
N ILE A 190 8.03 -12.75 -1.89
CA ILE A 190 9.37 -12.39 -2.40
C ILE A 190 10.43 -13.32 -1.81
N SER A 191 10.32 -13.69 -0.54
CA SER A 191 11.27 -14.61 0.12
C SER A 191 11.15 -16.06 -0.36
N GLY A 192 10.10 -16.37 -1.13
CA GLY A 192 9.86 -17.71 -1.69
C GLY A 192 9.28 -18.70 -0.69
N TYR A 193 8.70 -18.23 0.42
CA TYR A 193 8.03 -19.09 1.40
C TYR A 193 6.66 -19.59 0.91
N TRP A 194 6.09 -18.94 -0.11
CA TRP A 194 4.86 -19.37 -0.76
C TRP A 194 5.19 -20.19 -2.02
N GLU A 195 4.73 -21.45 -2.07
CA GLU A 195 4.87 -22.37 -3.22
C GLU A 195 6.29 -22.74 -3.67
N ASN A 196 7.35 -22.38 -2.93
CA ASN A 196 8.77 -22.73 -3.21
C ASN A 196 9.29 -22.32 -4.60
N LEU A 197 8.61 -21.42 -5.32
CA LEU A 197 9.05 -20.94 -6.63
C LEU A 197 10.09 -19.82 -6.44
N PRO A 198 11.30 -19.94 -7.00
CA PRO A 198 12.35 -18.94 -6.80
C PRO A 198 11.97 -17.61 -7.48
N PRO A 199 12.09 -16.45 -6.78
CA PRO A 199 11.75 -15.11 -7.29
C PRO A 199 12.70 -14.60 -8.40
N ILE A 200 13.60 -15.46 -8.89
CA ILE A 200 14.70 -15.09 -9.78
C ILE A 200 14.20 -14.58 -11.13
N LEU A 201 13.06 -15.09 -11.61
CA LEU A 201 12.49 -14.75 -12.92
C LEU A 201 11.57 -13.52 -12.90
N ASP A 202 11.02 -13.15 -11.74
CA ASP A 202 9.94 -12.17 -11.63
C ASP A 202 10.39 -10.84 -10.98
N ARG A 203 11.69 -10.50 -11.08
CA ARG A 203 12.24 -9.24 -10.52
C ARG A 203 11.44 -7.98 -10.89
N PRO A 204 11.07 -7.75 -12.17
CA PRO A 204 10.29 -6.56 -12.54
C PRO A 204 8.89 -6.57 -11.90
N LEU A 205 8.28 -7.76 -11.77
CA LEU A 205 6.99 -7.91 -11.13
C LEU A 205 7.09 -7.58 -9.63
N CYS A 206 8.05 -8.18 -8.92
CA CYS A 206 8.24 -7.93 -7.50
C CYS A 206 8.53 -6.45 -7.20
N SER A 207 9.37 -5.78 -8.01
CA SER A 207 9.63 -4.36 -7.83
C SER A 207 8.42 -3.49 -8.14
N THR A 208 7.61 -3.86 -9.13
CA THR A 208 6.36 -3.14 -9.45
C THR A 208 5.30 -3.33 -8.36
N MET A 209 5.21 -4.52 -7.76
CA MET A 209 4.31 -4.78 -6.65
C MET A 209 4.69 -3.99 -5.40
N LEU A 210 5.99 -3.86 -5.09
CA LEU A 210 6.43 -3.00 -3.99
C LEU A 210 6.11 -1.52 -4.23
N LEU A 211 6.20 -1.04 -5.48
CA LEU A 211 5.70 0.30 -5.83
C LEU A 211 4.19 0.40 -5.64
N PHE A 212 3.44 -0.61 -6.08
CA PHE A 212 1.99 -0.65 -5.92
C PHE A 212 1.59 -0.59 -4.45
N ASP A 213 2.24 -1.38 -3.59
CA ASP A 213 2.04 -1.34 -2.14
C ASP A 213 2.34 0.05 -1.59
N PHE A 214 3.45 0.67 -2.00
CA PHE A 214 3.80 2.04 -1.59
C PHE A 214 2.71 3.05 -1.99
N LEU A 215 2.26 3.04 -3.25
CA LEU A 215 1.23 3.96 -3.75
C LEU A 215 -0.12 3.72 -3.07
N ALA A 216 -0.48 2.46 -2.83
CA ALA A 216 -1.69 2.10 -2.09
C ALA A 216 -1.64 2.61 -0.65
N CYS A 217 -0.51 2.41 0.05
CA CYS A 217 -0.28 2.97 1.38
C CYS A 217 -0.40 4.50 1.37
N TYR A 218 0.20 5.14 0.36
CA TYR A 218 0.21 6.58 0.22
C TYR A 218 -1.19 7.14 0.10
N ILE A 219 -1.99 6.61 -0.83
CA ILE A 219 -3.38 7.05 -1.02
C ILE A 219 -4.22 6.75 0.22
N PHE A 220 -4.11 5.55 0.79
CA PHE A 220 -4.87 5.18 1.98
C PHE A 220 -4.60 6.12 3.15
N LEU A 221 -3.32 6.31 3.51
CA LEU A 221 -2.94 7.11 4.66
C LEU A 221 -3.17 8.60 4.41
N ASP A 222 -3.03 9.09 3.18
CA ASP A 222 -3.39 10.48 2.87
C ASP A 222 -4.90 10.73 3.02
N SER A 223 -5.74 9.72 2.75
CA SER A 223 -7.18 9.78 3.00
C SER A 223 -7.58 9.63 4.47
N ALA A 224 -6.64 9.41 5.40
CA ALA A 224 -6.95 9.20 6.81
C ALA A 224 -7.68 10.40 7.43
N ASP A 225 -7.30 11.62 7.05
CA ASP A 225 -7.91 12.86 7.53
C ASP A 225 -9.36 12.99 7.06
N GLU A 226 -9.61 12.77 5.76
CA GLU A 226 -10.95 12.82 5.17
C GLU A 226 -11.87 11.75 5.78
N VAL A 227 -11.36 10.53 5.94
CA VAL A 227 -12.11 9.40 6.52
C VAL A 227 -12.37 9.65 8.01
N GLY A 228 -11.38 10.14 8.75
CA GLY A 228 -11.50 10.47 10.18
C GLY A 228 -12.54 11.57 10.41
N PHE A 229 -12.55 12.61 9.57
CA PHE A 229 -13.54 13.67 9.59
C PHE A 229 -14.96 13.15 9.34
N GLU A 230 -15.14 12.32 8.31
CA GLU A 230 -16.42 11.68 8.01
C GLU A 230 -16.89 10.78 9.15
N PHE A 231 -16.01 9.99 9.76
CA PHE A 231 -16.36 9.18 10.94
C PHE A 231 -16.78 10.03 12.14
N TYR A 232 -16.07 11.12 12.41
CA TYR A 232 -16.44 12.06 13.48
C TYR A 232 -17.84 12.63 13.23
N TYR A 233 -18.13 13.10 12.00
CA TYR A 233 -19.42 13.70 11.67
C TYR A 233 -20.55 12.67 11.65
N ALA A 234 -20.36 11.52 10.98
CA ALA A 234 -21.34 10.44 10.91
C ALA A 234 -21.62 9.83 12.29
N GLY A 235 -20.63 9.80 13.19
CA GLY A 235 -20.72 9.28 14.54
C GLY A 235 -21.50 10.18 15.52
N GLN A 236 -21.83 11.42 15.14
CA GLN A 236 -22.63 12.29 15.99
C GLN A 236 -24.05 11.74 16.18
N ALA A 237 -24.55 11.75 17.42
CA ALA A 237 -25.84 11.17 17.77
C ALA A 237 -27.03 11.74 16.96
N ALA A 238 -26.95 13.00 16.54
CA ALA A 238 -27.96 13.62 15.67
C ALA A 238 -27.96 13.00 14.25
N ASN A 239 -26.77 12.79 13.68
CA ASN A 239 -26.57 12.22 12.35
C ASN A 239 -26.88 10.72 12.33
N LEU A 240 -26.50 9.98 13.37
CA LEU A 240 -26.90 8.57 13.55
C LEU A 240 -28.43 8.42 13.59
N LYS A 241 -29.13 9.28 14.34
CA LYS A 241 -30.60 9.30 14.38
C LYS A 241 -31.21 9.70 13.04
N PHE A 242 -30.56 10.55 12.27
CA PHE A 242 -31.02 10.90 10.93
C PHE A 242 -30.83 9.72 9.96
N MET A 243 -29.64 9.12 9.89
CA MET A 243 -29.38 7.94 9.06
C MET A 243 -30.31 6.78 9.40
N ALA A 244 -30.50 6.47 10.69
CA ALA A 244 -31.42 5.41 11.11
C ALA A 244 -32.86 5.66 10.64
N ARG A 245 -33.32 6.93 10.68
CA ARG A 245 -34.64 7.31 10.16
C ARG A 245 -34.70 7.21 8.63
N SER A 246 -33.66 7.65 7.92
CA SER A 246 -33.60 7.56 6.47
C SER A 246 -33.57 6.11 5.96
N ILE A 247 -32.76 5.25 6.59
CA ILE A 247 -32.71 3.81 6.28
C ILE A 247 -34.06 3.15 6.56
N LYS A 248 -34.66 3.42 7.72
CA LYS A 248 -35.98 2.91 8.06
C LYS A 248 -37.04 3.34 7.03
N SER A 249 -37.06 4.61 6.66
CA SER A 249 -37.98 5.15 5.64
C SER A 249 -37.81 4.47 4.28
N GLN A 250 -36.57 4.28 3.82
CA GLN A 250 -36.28 3.57 2.56
C GLN A 250 -36.70 2.10 2.60
N TRP A 251 -36.48 1.43 3.74
CA TRP A 251 -36.90 0.05 3.95
C TRP A 251 -38.42 -0.11 3.95
N ASP A 252 -39.12 0.77 4.67
CA ASP A 252 -40.58 0.78 4.73
C ASP A 252 -41.18 1.03 3.33
N MET A 253 -40.63 1.98 2.56
CA MET A 253 -41.01 2.20 1.16
C MET A 253 -40.78 0.99 0.24
N PHE A 254 -39.69 0.25 0.46
CA PHE A 254 -39.39 -0.95 -0.32
C PHE A 254 -40.37 -2.09 -0.01
N MET A 255 -40.71 -2.28 1.26
CA MET A 255 -41.68 -3.29 1.70
C MET A 255 -43.11 -2.97 1.27
N ASP A 256 -43.51 -1.69 1.26
CA ASP A 256 -44.83 -1.25 0.80
C ASP A 256 -44.99 -1.34 -0.73
N SER A 257 -43.91 -1.59 -1.47
CA SER A 257 -43.90 -1.72 -2.93
C SER A 257 -43.97 -3.18 -3.44
N GLN A 258 -44.05 -4.17 -2.54
CA GLN A 258 -44.26 -5.59 -2.83
C GLN A 258 -45.71 -6.02 -2.57
#